data_AF-A0A520I188-F1
#
_entry.id   AF-A0A520I188-F1
#
_cell.length_a   1.000
_cell.length_b   1.000
_cell.length_c   1.000
_cell.angle_alpha   90.00
_cell.angle_beta   90.00
_cell.angle_gamma   90.00
#
_symmetry.space_group_name_H-M   'P 1'
#
loop_
_entity.id
_entity.type
_entity.pdbx_description
1 polymer ?
#
loop_
_entity_poly.entity_id
_entity_poly.type
_entity_poly.pdbx_seq_one_letter_code
_entity_poly.pdbx_strand_id
1 'polypeptide(L)'
;MRFSHFLVGGFSLAIATPALAQDDTAPPKAVTVSGSVGLTSDYRFRGVSQSDEQLAVQGGVTISHESGIYGGFWGSNLAGWGTFGGANMELDLIAGFKVPVGGGTLDVGATWYMYPGGFNNTDFIEPYAKLSGTVGPVALTAGVAYAPKQEALGAWYANGAAAAAGVYTDPGDKNDNLYLWGDVSSAIPNTGLT
;
A
#
# COMPACT_ATOMS: atom_id res chain seq x y z
N MET A 1 13.81 -11.94 31.15
CA MET A 1 12.52 -12.62 30.92
C MET A 1 12.07 -12.25 29.52
N ARG A 2 12.04 -13.22 28.59
CA ARG A 2 11.67 -13.01 27.19
C ARG A 2 10.16 -13.17 27.07
N PHE A 3 9.43 -12.06 26.90
CA PHE A 3 8.02 -12.12 26.51
C PHE A 3 7.96 -12.27 25.00
N SER A 4 7.61 -13.48 24.54
CA SER A 4 7.22 -13.70 23.15
C SER A 4 5.81 -13.14 22.98
N HIS A 5 5.69 -11.98 22.35
CA HIS A 5 4.40 -11.46 21.91
C HIS A 5 4.08 -12.11 20.57
N PHE A 6 3.10 -13.01 20.56
CA PHE A 6 2.43 -13.41 19.33
C PHE A 6 1.71 -12.17 18.80
N LEU A 7 2.30 -11.51 17.79
CA LEU A 7 1.66 -10.44 17.05
C LEU A 7 0.61 -11.06 16.12
N VAL A 8 -0.65 -10.93 16.50
CA VAL A 8 -1.79 -11.16 15.62
C VAL A 8 -1.74 -10.09 14.53
N GLY A 9 -1.66 -10.52 13.27
CA GLY A 9 -1.70 -9.62 12.12
C GLY A 9 -2.97 -8.78 12.16
N GLY A 10 -2.80 -7.47 12.32
CA GLY A 10 -3.89 -6.51 12.37
C GLY A 10 -4.63 -6.47 11.04
N PHE A 11 -5.91 -6.81 11.09
CA PHE A 11 -6.86 -6.67 10.00
C PHE A 11 -6.98 -5.16 9.68
N SER A 12 -6.47 -4.73 8.53
CA SER A 12 -6.79 -3.41 7.99
C SER A 12 -8.29 -3.40 7.73
N LEU A 13 -9.04 -2.74 8.61
CA LEU A 13 -10.45 -2.50 8.40
C LEU A 13 -10.54 -1.49 7.25
N ALA A 14 -10.60 -1.99 6.01
CA ALA A 14 -11.03 -1.20 4.87
C ALA A 14 -12.47 -0.83 5.15
N ILE A 15 -12.68 0.35 5.73
CA ILE A 15 -14.00 0.98 5.78
C ILE A 15 -14.36 1.15 4.32
N ALA A 16 -15.30 0.33 3.84
CA ALA A 16 -15.94 0.54 2.56
C ALA A 16 -16.56 1.95 2.62
N THR A 17 -15.87 2.94 2.07
CA THR A 17 -16.44 4.27 1.90
C THR A 17 -17.70 4.07 1.07
N PRO A 18 -18.87 4.57 1.51
CA PRO A 18 -20.06 4.52 0.67
C PRO A 18 -19.69 5.17 -0.66
N ALA A 19 -19.94 4.46 -1.76
CA ALA A 19 -19.94 5.06 -3.07
C ALA A 19 -20.88 6.26 -2.99
N LEU A 20 -20.33 7.47 -3.11
CA LEU A 20 -21.16 8.66 -3.27
C LEU A 20 -22.07 8.37 -4.46
N ALA A 21 -23.38 8.33 -4.19
CA ALA A 21 -24.40 8.06 -5.18
C ALA A 21 -24.21 9.00 -6.37
N GLN A 22 -23.57 8.50 -7.42
CA GLN A 22 -23.46 9.19 -8.69
C GLN A 22 -24.74 8.84 -9.45
N ASP A 23 -25.50 9.86 -9.85
CA ASP A 23 -26.77 9.72 -10.57
C ASP A 23 -26.73 8.57 -11.61
N ASP A 24 -27.48 7.50 -11.33
CA ASP A 24 -27.55 6.22 -12.08
C ASP A 24 -28.20 6.34 -13.47
N THR A 25 -28.35 7.55 -14.02
CA THR A 25 -29.03 7.81 -15.31
C THR A 25 -28.13 8.39 -16.41
N ALA A 26 -26.87 8.71 -16.11
CA ALA A 26 -25.92 9.14 -17.14
C ALA A 26 -25.25 7.92 -17.80
N PRO A 27 -24.96 7.97 -19.13
CA PRO A 27 -24.14 6.95 -19.77
C PRO A 27 -22.78 6.81 -19.04
N PRO A 28 -22.16 5.60 -19.02
CA PRO A 28 -20.88 5.40 -18.36
C PRO A 28 -19.87 6.42 -18.87
N LYS A 29 -19.27 7.17 -17.95
CA LYS A 29 -18.23 8.14 -18.32
C LYS A 29 -16.97 7.35 -18.67
N ALA A 30 -16.36 7.65 -19.82
CA ALA A 30 -15.08 7.07 -20.23
C ALA A 30 -13.97 7.30 -19.19
N VAL A 31 -14.08 8.37 -18.38
CA VAL A 31 -13.20 8.66 -17.25
C VAL A 31 -14.02 8.69 -15.96
N THR A 32 -13.55 7.96 -14.96
CA THR A 32 -14.08 7.97 -13.60
C THR A 32 -13.01 8.47 -12.63
N VAL A 33 -13.40 9.33 -11.69
CA VAL A 33 -12.53 9.80 -10.60
C VAL A 33 -13.10 9.27 -9.30
N SER A 34 -12.28 8.57 -8.54
CA SER A 34 -12.61 8.08 -7.19
C SER A 34 -11.61 8.64 -6.20
N GLY A 35 -12.03 8.74 -4.94
CA GLY A 35 -11.18 9.19 -3.85
C GLY A 35 -11.51 8.50 -2.55
N SER A 36 -10.58 8.54 -1.62
CA SER A 36 -10.74 8.00 -0.27
C SER A 36 -10.07 8.91 0.75
N VAL A 37 -10.61 8.89 1.96
CA VAL A 37 -9.99 9.46 3.16
C VAL A 37 -10.23 8.49 4.30
N GLY A 38 -9.22 8.30 5.14
CA GLY A 38 -9.23 7.33 6.23
C GLY A 38 -8.48 7.85 7.44
N LEU A 39 -8.83 7.28 8.59
CA LEU A 39 -8.15 7.51 9.85
C LEU A 39 -7.80 6.15 10.45
N THR A 40 -6.53 5.94 10.75
CA THR A 40 -6.04 4.74 11.45
C THR A 40 -5.37 5.12 12.75
N SER A 41 -5.44 4.24 13.76
CA SER A 41 -4.70 4.41 15.02
C SER A 41 -3.20 4.11 14.87
N ASP A 42 -2.83 3.35 13.84
CA ASP A 42 -1.46 2.98 13.51
C ASP A 42 -1.38 2.74 12.00
N TYR A 43 -0.63 3.56 11.26
CA TYR A 43 -0.33 3.27 9.87
C TYR A 43 0.77 2.21 9.84
N ARG A 44 0.47 1.02 9.30
CA ARG A 44 1.46 -0.05 9.13
C ARG A 44 1.71 -0.32 7.67
N PHE A 45 2.98 -0.31 7.28
CA PHE A 45 3.44 -0.73 5.98
C PHE A 45 4.21 -2.05 6.12
N ARG A 46 3.70 -3.11 5.47
CA ARG A 46 4.27 -4.47 5.53
C ARG A 46 4.54 -4.97 6.96
N GLY A 47 3.67 -4.60 7.89
CA GLY A 47 3.73 -4.99 9.30
C GLY A 47 4.58 -4.08 10.19
N VAL A 48 5.31 -3.13 9.64
CA VAL A 48 6.10 -2.13 10.39
C VAL A 48 5.23 -0.88 10.58
N SER A 49 5.15 -0.36 11.80
CA SER A 49 4.48 0.92 12.04
C SER A 49 5.23 2.03 11.32
N GLN A 50 4.51 2.96 10.72
CA GLN A 50 5.03 4.13 10.01
C GLN A 50 4.67 5.43 10.73
N SER A 51 3.65 5.37 11.58
CA SER A 51 3.19 6.47 12.44
C SER A 51 3.56 6.28 13.91
N ASP A 52 4.44 5.34 14.25
CA ASP A 52 4.91 5.08 15.63
C ASP A 52 3.76 4.77 16.60
N GLU A 53 2.82 3.93 16.16
CA GLU A 53 1.59 3.61 16.89
C GLU A 53 0.70 4.83 17.20
N GLN A 54 0.93 5.93 16.49
CA GLN A 54 0.11 7.13 16.55
C GLN A 54 -0.86 7.20 15.39
N LEU A 55 -1.87 8.05 15.58
CA LEU A 55 -2.94 8.26 14.62
C LEU A 55 -2.40 8.79 13.28
N ALA A 56 -2.89 8.21 12.20
CA ALA A 56 -2.53 8.62 10.85
C ALA A 56 -3.77 8.92 10.01
N VAL A 57 -3.75 10.06 9.33
CA VAL A 57 -4.69 10.43 8.28
C VAL A 57 -4.15 9.86 6.98
N GLN A 58 -5.03 9.24 6.21
CA GLN A 58 -4.72 8.62 4.93
C GLN A 58 -5.68 9.14 3.89
N GLY A 59 -5.23 9.29 2.65
CA GLY A 59 -6.12 9.68 1.57
C GLY A 59 -5.51 9.47 0.21
N GLY A 60 -6.36 9.43 -0.81
CA GLY A 60 -5.90 9.25 -2.17
C GLY A 60 -6.98 9.54 -3.19
N VAL A 61 -6.55 9.74 -4.43
CA VAL A 61 -7.40 9.96 -5.61
C VAL A 61 -6.93 9.05 -6.73
N THR A 62 -7.86 8.42 -7.43
CA THR A 62 -7.58 7.61 -8.62
C THR A 62 -8.44 8.09 -9.78
N ILE A 63 -7.81 8.25 -10.93
CA ILE A 63 -8.45 8.51 -12.21
C ILE A 63 -8.37 7.22 -13.03
N SER A 64 -9.51 6.69 -13.45
CA SER A 64 -9.60 5.46 -14.24
C SER A 64 -10.27 5.74 -15.58
N HIS A 65 -9.74 5.16 -16.65
CA HIS A 65 -10.32 5.19 -17.99
C HIS A 65 -11.00 3.84 -18.30
N GLU A 66 -12.08 3.86 -19.08
CA GLU A 66 -12.83 2.65 -19.48
C GLU A 66 -11.96 1.59 -20.20
N SER A 67 -10.85 2.01 -20.79
CA SER A 67 -9.85 1.09 -21.37
C SER A 67 -9.19 0.16 -20.34
N GLY A 68 -9.24 0.49 -19.05
CA GLY A 68 -8.52 -0.20 -17.97
C GLY A 68 -7.30 0.55 -17.44
N ILE A 69 -6.78 1.56 -18.16
CA ILE A 69 -5.70 2.43 -17.69
C ILE A 69 -6.17 3.24 -16.48
N TYR A 70 -5.32 3.35 -15.46
CA TYR A 70 -5.56 4.25 -14.34
C TYR A 70 -4.27 4.87 -13.81
N GLY A 71 -4.42 5.99 -13.11
CA GLY A 71 -3.36 6.66 -12.39
C GLY A 71 -3.91 7.37 -11.16
N GLY A 72 -3.11 7.52 -10.13
CA GLY A 72 -3.55 8.12 -8.88
C GLY A 72 -2.40 8.42 -7.94
N PHE A 73 -2.78 8.95 -6.79
CA PHE A 73 -1.87 9.10 -5.66
C PHE A 73 -2.55 8.64 -4.38
N TRP A 74 -1.73 8.22 -3.43
CA TRP A 74 -2.10 7.98 -2.05
C TRP A 74 -1.10 8.66 -1.14
N GLY A 75 -1.49 9.04 0.07
CA GLY A 75 -0.53 9.56 1.04
C GLY A 75 -1.01 9.45 2.47
N SER A 76 -0.06 9.53 3.38
CA SER A 76 -0.29 9.51 4.82
C SER A 76 0.80 10.25 5.58
N ASN A 77 0.48 10.74 6.78
CA ASN A 77 1.51 11.24 7.69
C ASN A 77 2.38 10.10 8.24
N LEU A 78 3.64 10.42 8.47
CA LEU A 78 4.64 9.56 9.08
C LEU A 78 5.09 10.16 10.40
N ALA A 79 5.61 9.33 11.30
CA ALA A 79 6.19 9.79 12.56
C ALA A 79 7.65 10.26 12.43
N GLY A 80 8.22 10.29 11.21
CA GLY A 80 9.57 10.82 10.97
C GLY A 80 10.71 9.95 11.47
N TRP A 81 10.44 8.72 11.93
CA TRP A 81 11.47 7.79 12.39
C TRP A 81 11.90 6.81 11.29
N GLY A 82 12.95 6.05 11.59
CA GLY A 82 13.45 5.00 10.71
C GLY A 82 14.38 5.52 9.62
N THR A 83 14.48 4.77 8.53
CA THR A 83 15.43 5.04 7.45
C THR A 83 14.95 6.10 6.45
N PHE A 84 13.73 6.63 6.63
CA PHE A 84 13.11 7.64 5.76
C PHE A 84 13.65 9.07 5.97
N GLY A 85 14.70 9.22 6.80
CA GLY A 85 15.44 10.48 6.93
C GLY A 85 14.65 11.64 7.53
N GLY A 86 13.67 11.38 8.38
CA GLY A 86 12.85 12.44 8.99
C GLY A 86 11.63 12.87 8.17
N ALA A 87 11.25 12.12 7.13
CA ALA A 87 10.04 12.42 6.37
C ALA A 87 8.79 12.33 7.24
N ASN A 88 7.95 13.37 7.19
CA ASN A 88 6.69 13.43 7.95
C ASN A 88 5.49 12.98 7.11
N MET A 89 5.73 12.54 5.87
CA MET A 89 4.71 12.12 4.92
C MET A 89 5.27 11.07 3.96
N GLU A 90 4.43 10.11 3.62
CA GLU A 90 4.58 9.24 2.47
C GLU A 90 3.61 9.71 1.38
N LEU A 91 4.12 9.79 0.15
CA LEU A 91 3.33 10.06 -1.06
C LEU A 91 3.62 8.97 -2.08
N ASP A 92 2.58 8.24 -2.43
CA ASP A 92 2.64 7.18 -3.42
C ASP A 92 2.05 7.67 -4.73
N LEU A 93 2.82 7.57 -5.81
CA LEU A 93 2.31 7.74 -7.16
C LEU A 93 2.05 6.38 -7.78
N ILE A 94 0.83 6.16 -8.25
CA ILE A 94 0.39 4.84 -8.70
C ILE A 94 -0.10 4.96 -10.14
N ALA A 95 0.34 4.04 -10.99
CA ALA A 95 -0.19 3.89 -12.34
C ALA A 95 -0.27 2.42 -12.73
N GLY A 96 -1.26 2.07 -13.55
CA GLY A 96 -1.44 0.69 -13.98
C GLY A 96 -2.54 0.49 -15.01
N PHE A 97 -2.83 -0.79 -15.24
CA PHE A 97 -3.80 -1.26 -16.20
C PHE A 97 -4.54 -2.48 -15.65
N LYS A 98 -5.88 -2.43 -15.73
CA LYS A 98 -6.78 -3.52 -15.32
C LYS A 98 -7.47 -4.14 -16.52
N VAL A 99 -7.46 -5.47 -16.59
CA VAL A 99 -8.13 -6.23 -17.66
C VAL A 99 -8.84 -7.46 -17.09
N PRO A 100 -10.07 -7.77 -17.55
CA PRO A 100 -10.74 -9.02 -17.20
C PRO A 100 -9.99 -10.24 -17.75
N VAL A 101 -9.74 -11.23 -16.91
CA VAL A 101 -9.09 -12.51 -17.30
C VAL A 101 -9.73 -13.67 -16.55
N GLY A 102 -10.26 -14.66 -17.26
CA GLY A 102 -10.68 -15.94 -16.67
C GLY A 102 -11.73 -15.84 -15.55
N GLY A 103 -12.61 -14.83 -15.60
CA GLY A 103 -13.62 -14.58 -14.55
C GLY A 103 -13.14 -13.70 -13.39
N GLY A 104 -11.89 -13.25 -13.40
CA GLY A 104 -11.34 -12.25 -12.50
C GLY A 104 -10.80 -11.03 -13.24
N THR A 105 -9.99 -10.24 -12.53
CA THR A 105 -9.32 -9.04 -13.03
C THR A 105 -7.83 -9.16 -12.78
N LEU A 106 -7.04 -9.06 -13.86
CA LEU A 106 -5.61 -8.86 -13.79
C LEU A 106 -5.31 -7.36 -13.71
N ASP A 107 -4.52 -6.96 -12.74
CA ASP A 107 -4.06 -5.60 -12.48
C ASP A 107 -2.54 -5.60 -12.51
N VAL A 108 -1.95 -4.87 -13.47
CA VAL A 108 -0.50 -4.71 -13.60
C VAL A 108 -0.19 -3.24 -13.46
N GLY A 109 0.75 -2.89 -12.60
CA GLY A 109 1.06 -1.50 -12.33
C GLY A 109 2.40 -1.33 -11.64
N ALA A 110 2.66 -0.10 -11.22
CA ALA A 110 3.78 0.24 -10.37
C ALA A 110 3.36 1.33 -9.38
N THR A 111 3.98 1.29 -8.21
CA THR A 111 3.93 2.36 -7.23
C THR A 111 5.31 2.99 -7.11
N TRP A 112 5.37 4.32 -7.15
CA TRP A 112 6.55 5.08 -6.77
C TRP A 112 6.29 5.67 -5.39
N TYR A 113 6.99 5.11 -4.39
CA TYR A 113 6.98 5.58 -3.01
C TYR A 113 7.91 6.78 -2.90
N MET A 114 7.37 7.90 -2.41
CA MET A 114 8.11 9.14 -2.21
C MET A 114 8.01 9.57 -0.75
N TYR A 115 9.11 10.09 -0.22
CA TYR A 115 9.21 10.55 1.17
C TYR A 115 9.64 12.03 1.23
N PRO A 116 8.73 12.97 0.92
CA PRO A 116 9.08 14.39 0.89
C PRO A 116 9.63 14.89 2.23
N GLY A 117 10.75 15.62 2.15
CA GLY A 117 11.47 16.10 3.34
C GLY A 117 12.35 15.05 4.02
N GLY A 118 12.37 13.81 3.51
CA GLY A 118 13.33 12.78 3.89
C GLY A 118 14.68 12.90 3.17
N PHE A 119 15.47 11.83 3.21
CA PHE A 119 16.74 11.77 2.48
C PHE A 119 16.53 11.59 0.96
N ASN A 120 17.53 11.97 0.16
CA ASN A 120 17.42 11.95 -1.31
C ASN A 120 17.31 10.54 -1.93
N ASN A 121 17.49 9.49 -1.14
CA ASN A 121 17.68 8.11 -1.56
C ASN A 121 16.64 7.16 -0.95
N THR A 122 15.58 7.69 -0.33
CA THR A 122 14.52 6.91 0.32
C THR A 122 13.39 6.55 -0.63
N ASP A 123 13.28 7.23 -1.75
CA ASP A 123 12.25 6.99 -2.76
C ASP A 123 12.56 5.72 -3.56
N PHE A 124 11.53 4.92 -3.85
CA PHE A 124 11.71 3.69 -4.63
C PHE A 124 10.48 3.34 -5.45
N ILE A 125 10.72 2.65 -6.57
CA ILE A 125 9.66 2.11 -7.42
C ILE A 125 9.46 0.62 -7.19
N GLU A 126 8.21 0.18 -7.26
CA GLU A 126 7.80 -1.21 -7.13
C GLU A 126 6.70 -1.57 -8.14
N PRO A 127 7.08 -2.18 -9.27
CA PRO A 127 6.16 -2.87 -10.15
C PRO A 127 5.49 -4.07 -9.48
N TYR A 128 4.24 -4.33 -9.87
CA TYR A 128 3.47 -5.47 -9.40
C TYR A 128 2.53 -6.03 -10.47
N ALA A 129 2.10 -7.27 -10.24
CA ALA A 129 0.96 -7.89 -10.90
C ALA A 129 0.06 -8.54 -9.84
N LYS A 130 -1.24 -8.33 -9.96
CA LYS A 130 -2.26 -8.79 -9.02
C LYS A 130 -3.43 -9.39 -9.78
N LEU A 131 -3.86 -10.58 -9.38
CA LEU A 131 -5.08 -11.22 -9.86
C LEU A 131 -6.10 -11.24 -8.73
N SER A 132 -7.29 -10.72 -8.99
CA SER A 132 -8.41 -10.73 -8.05
C SER A 132 -9.65 -11.31 -8.69
N GLY A 133 -10.46 -12.06 -7.95
CA GLY A 133 -11.71 -12.63 -8.45
C GLY A 133 -12.52 -13.30 -7.35
N THR A 134 -13.70 -13.80 -7.72
CA THR A 134 -14.63 -14.44 -6.80
C THR A 134 -14.87 -15.89 -7.22
N VAL A 135 -14.80 -16.82 -6.27
CA VAL A 135 -15.14 -18.23 -6.45
C VAL A 135 -16.24 -18.58 -5.44
N GLY A 136 -17.50 -18.62 -5.91
CA GLY A 136 -18.66 -18.80 -5.04
C GLY A 136 -18.78 -17.65 -4.04
N PRO A 137 -18.85 -17.89 -2.71
CA PRO A 137 -18.93 -16.84 -1.70
C PRO A 137 -17.57 -16.22 -1.33
N VAL A 138 -16.48 -16.73 -1.90
CA VAL A 138 -15.10 -16.35 -1.52
C VAL A 138 -14.52 -15.37 -2.52
N ALA A 139 -14.06 -14.22 -2.04
CA ALA A 139 -13.19 -13.33 -2.80
C ALA A 139 -11.72 -13.69 -2.54
N LEU A 140 -10.95 -13.78 -3.61
CA LEU A 140 -9.54 -14.12 -3.59
C LEU A 140 -8.75 -13.02 -4.29
N THR A 141 -7.61 -12.67 -3.69
CA THR A 141 -6.58 -11.84 -4.32
C THR A 141 -5.24 -12.51 -4.15
N ALA A 142 -4.43 -12.55 -5.22
CA ALA A 142 -3.04 -12.95 -5.18
C ALA A 142 -2.20 -11.96 -5.98
N GLY A 143 -1.02 -11.62 -5.47
CA GLY A 143 -0.14 -10.66 -6.10
C GLY A 143 1.33 -11.04 -5.97
N VAL A 144 2.10 -10.51 -6.91
CA VAL A 144 3.56 -10.50 -6.92
C VAL A 144 4.01 -9.05 -7.10
N ALA A 145 5.04 -8.66 -6.36
CA ALA A 145 5.65 -7.35 -6.47
C ALA A 145 7.16 -7.48 -6.43
N TYR A 146 7.83 -6.65 -7.23
CA TYR A 146 9.27 -6.61 -7.32
C TYR A 146 9.74 -5.16 -7.27
N ALA A 147 10.50 -4.82 -6.25
CA ALA A 147 11.21 -3.56 -6.17
C ALA A 147 12.64 -3.77 -6.68
N PRO A 148 13.04 -3.17 -7.81
CA PRO A 148 14.39 -3.33 -8.36
C PRO A 148 15.48 -2.86 -7.40
N LYS A 149 16.73 -3.25 -7.70
CA LYS A 149 17.90 -2.88 -6.91
C LYS A 149 18.05 -1.36 -6.79
N GLN A 150 17.83 -0.82 -5.59
CA GLN A 150 17.76 0.62 -5.29
C GLN A 150 18.33 0.92 -3.91
N GLU A 151 18.77 2.16 -3.68
CA GLU A 151 19.39 2.57 -2.41
C GLU A 151 18.40 2.60 -1.24
N ALA A 152 17.15 2.96 -1.50
CA ALA A 152 16.08 2.98 -0.50
C ALA A 152 15.84 1.62 0.20
N LEU A 153 16.27 0.53 -0.44
CA LEU A 153 16.15 -0.84 0.04
C LEU A 153 17.46 -1.39 0.62
N GLY A 154 18.54 -0.61 0.54
CA GLY A 154 19.86 -1.01 1.03
C GLY A 154 19.88 -1.21 2.55
N ALA A 155 20.76 -2.10 3.02
CA ALA A 155 21.07 -2.28 4.42
C ALA A 155 22.13 -1.26 4.88
N TRP A 156 21.75 0.02 4.92
CA TRP A 156 22.68 1.14 5.20
C TRP A 156 23.30 1.09 6.61
N TYR A 157 22.66 0.30 7.49
CA TYR A 157 23.04 0.09 8.87
C TYR A 157 23.18 -1.40 9.16
N ALA A 158 24.27 -1.79 9.81
CA ALA A 158 24.53 -3.18 10.20
C ALA A 158 23.59 -3.67 11.31
N ASN A 159 22.99 -2.76 12.07
CA ASN A 159 22.04 -3.04 13.14
C ASN A 159 21.25 -1.78 13.56
N GLY A 160 20.22 -1.97 14.39
CA GLY A 160 19.38 -0.88 14.88
C GLY A 160 20.10 0.16 15.76
N ALA A 161 21.21 -0.20 16.43
CA ALA A 161 21.98 0.76 17.21
C ALA A 161 22.76 1.73 16.31
N ALA A 162 23.33 1.23 15.21
CA ALA A 162 23.95 2.07 14.18
C ALA A 162 22.91 2.99 13.52
N ALA A 163 21.70 2.48 13.24
CA ALA A 163 20.58 3.28 12.74
C ALA A 163 20.18 4.38 13.71
N ALA A 164 20.01 4.07 15.00
CA ALA A 164 19.65 5.05 16.02
C ALA A 164 20.74 6.12 16.26
N ALA A 165 22.01 5.75 16.07
CA ALA A 165 23.14 6.67 16.18
C ALA A 165 23.38 7.49 14.89
N GLY A 166 22.65 7.23 13.80
CA GLY A 166 22.86 7.87 12.50
C GLY A 166 24.22 7.52 11.87
N VAL A 167 24.82 6.39 12.25
CA VAL A 167 26.14 5.96 11.76
C VAL A 167 25.93 5.01 10.59
N TYR A 168 26.11 5.51 9.37
CA TYR A 168 26.09 4.68 8.17
C TYR A 168 27.27 3.71 8.17
N THR A 169 26.98 2.41 8.21
CA THR A 169 28.01 1.35 8.17
C THR A 169 28.24 0.82 6.77
N ASP A 170 27.26 0.97 5.88
CA ASP A 170 27.36 0.59 4.46
C ASP A 170 26.67 1.64 3.56
N PRO A 171 27.27 2.84 3.44
CA PRO A 171 26.66 3.92 2.68
C PRO A 171 26.59 3.59 1.19
N GLY A 172 25.41 3.76 0.59
CA GLY A 172 25.18 3.49 -0.83
C GLY A 172 24.86 2.03 -1.16
N ASP A 173 24.69 1.17 -0.16
CA ASP A 173 24.19 -0.19 -0.38
C ASP A 173 22.83 -0.15 -1.10
N LYS A 174 22.60 -1.16 -1.94
CA LYS A 174 21.38 -1.32 -2.73
C LYS A 174 20.93 -2.75 -2.63
N ASN A 175 19.65 -2.94 -2.34
CA ASN A 175 19.01 -4.26 -2.45
C ASN A 175 17.79 -4.18 -3.35
N ASP A 176 17.33 -5.33 -3.78
CA ASP A 176 16.04 -5.56 -4.40
C ASP A 176 15.12 -6.30 -3.44
N ASN A 177 13.84 -6.37 -3.77
CA ASN A 177 12.87 -7.12 -2.98
C ASN A 177 11.82 -7.74 -3.90
N LEU A 178 11.69 -9.07 -3.87
CA LEU A 178 10.64 -9.83 -4.55
C LEU A 178 9.77 -10.51 -3.50
N TYR A 179 8.46 -10.28 -3.57
CA TYR A 179 7.54 -10.91 -2.63
C TYR A 179 6.19 -11.26 -3.28
N LEU A 180 5.52 -12.21 -2.63
CA LEU A 180 4.17 -12.64 -2.95
C LEU A 180 3.25 -12.24 -1.79
N TRP A 181 2.00 -11.95 -2.11
CA TRP A 181 0.98 -11.64 -1.12
C TRP A 181 -0.39 -12.08 -1.62
N GLY A 182 -1.36 -12.16 -0.71
CA GLY A 182 -2.73 -12.49 -1.07
C GLY A 182 -3.70 -12.33 0.08
N ASP A 183 -4.96 -12.17 -0.28
CA ASP A 183 -6.07 -11.97 0.64
C ASP A 183 -7.21 -12.94 0.30
N VAL A 184 -7.88 -13.41 1.35
CA VAL A 184 -9.06 -14.28 1.25
C VAL A 184 -10.14 -13.70 2.14
N SER A 185 -11.32 -13.47 1.57
CA SER A 185 -12.48 -13.02 2.35
C SER A 185 -13.75 -13.73 1.90
N SER A 186 -14.68 -13.90 2.83
CA SER A 186 -16.00 -14.48 2.57
C SER A 186 -17.00 -13.84 3.52
N ALA A 187 -18.21 -13.58 3.03
CA ALA A 187 -19.30 -13.22 3.91
C ALA A 187 -19.74 -14.45 4.73
N ILE A 188 -20.14 -14.23 5.98
CA ILE A 188 -20.89 -15.23 6.75
C ILE A 188 -22.37 -15.02 6.39
N PRO A 189 -23.02 -15.97 5.71
CA PRO A 189 -24.42 -15.81 5.32
C PRO A 189 -25.34 -15.84 6.54
N ASN A 190 -26.48 -15.14 6.45
CA ASN A 190 -27.56 -15.18 7.43
C ASN A 190 -27.18 -14.70 8.85
N THR A 191 -26.25 -13.75 8.99
CA THR A 191 -25.90 -13.17 10.30
C THR A 191 -26.97 -12.23 10.86
N GLY A 192 -27.91 -11.75 10.03
CA GLY A 192 -28.93 -10.77 10.45
C GLY A 192 -28.36 -9.38 10.74
N LEU A 193 -27.07 -9.16 10.50
CA LEU A 193 -26.39 -7.86 10.59
C LEU A 193 -26.37 -7.26 9.18
N THR A 194 -27.19 -6.24 8.95
CA THR A 194 -27.23 -5.42 7.73
C THR A 194 -26.46 -4.13 7.93
#